data_AF-A0A968XS91-F1
#
_entry.id   AF-A0A968XS91-F1
#
_cell.length_a   1.000
_cell.length_b   1.000
_cell.length_c   1.000
_cell.angle_alpha   90.00
_cell.angle_beta   90.00
_cell.angle_gamma   90.00
#
_symmetry.space_group_name_H-M   'P 1'
#
loop_
_entity.id
_entity.type
_entity.pdbx_description
1 polymer ?
#
loop_
_entity_poly.entity_id
_entity_poly.type
_entity_poly.pdbx_seq_one_letter_code
_entity_poly.pdbx_strand_id
1 'polypeptide(L)'
;MTDLDQRAERLEQARYDSILNALQRYDWLYIWSQILSDFDLATTEKMQQRQCEIDALVERVKAERAKAGDRDRLAHKTSHTCGDEPPFIRLLDPS
;
A
#
# COMPACT_ATOMS: atom_id res chain seq x y z
N MET A 1 6.24 18.51 -9.10
CA MET A 1 5.74 17.16 -9.42
C MET A 1 5.12 17.21 -10.80
N THR A 2 5.53 16.29 -11.67
CA THR A 2 5.15 16.25 -13.08
C THR A 2 3.88 15.41 -13.29
N ASP A 3 3.12 15.63 -14.37
CA ASP A 3 1.94 14.83 -14.74
C ASP A 3 2.24 13.31 -14.84
N LEU A 4 3.49 12.98 -15.17
CA LEU A 4 4.01 11.61 -15.21
C LEU A 4 4.03 10.94 -13.82
N ASP A 5 4.44 11.68 -12.79
CA ASP A 5 4.47 11.16 -11.41
C ASP A 5 3.05 10.81 -10.92
N GLN A 6 2.09 11.71 -11.20
CA GLN A 6 0.68 11.50 -10.85
C GLN A 6 0.02 10.37 -11.63
N ARG A 7 0.48 10.09 -12.86
CA ARG A 7 -0.01 8.99 -13.68
C ARG A 7 0.52 7.63 -13.19
N ALA A 8 1.79 7.59 -12.78
CA ALA A 8 2.38 6.41 -12.17
C ALA A 8 1.67 6.03 -10.86
N GLU A 9 1.42 7.01 -10.00
CA GLU A 9 0.71 6.77 -8.72
C GLU A 9 -0.71 6.22 -8.93
N ARG A 10 -1.46 6.76 -9.92
CA ARG A 10 -2.79 6.25 -10.28
C ARG A 10 -2.75 4.81 -10.80
N LEU A 11 -1.71 4.45 -11.57
CA LEU A 11 -1.55 3.08 -12.08
C LEU A 11 -1.25 2.10 -10.94
N GLU A 12 -0.38 2.47 -10.00
CA GLU A 12 -0.09 1.66 -8.82
C GLU A 12 -1.33 1.47 -7.94
N GLN A 13 -2.15 2.51 -7.77
CA GLN A 13 -3.41 2.40 -7.06
C GLN A 13 -4.36 1.41 -7.75
N ALA A 14 -4.52 1.52 -9.07
CA ALA A 14 -5.38 0.61 -9.83
C ALA A 14 -4.90 -0.85 -9.75
N ARG A 15 -3.58 -1.09 -9.78
CA ARG A 15 -3.02 -2.44 -9.58
C ARG A 15 -3.35 -2.99 -8.19
N TYR A 16 -3.18 -2.16 -7.16
CA TYR A 16 -3.46 -2.53 -5.79
C TYR A 16 -4.93 -2.90 -5.58
N ASP A 17 -5.84 -2.06 -6.07
CA ASP A 17 -7.28 -2.30 -5.97
C ASP A 17 -7.69 -3.58 -6.73
N SER A 18 -7.05 -3.85 -7.88
CA SER A 18 -7.28 -5.09 -8.63
C SER A 18 -6.85 -6.33 -7.85
N ILE A 19 -5.73 -6.27 -7.12
CA ILE A 19 -5.23 -7.39 -6.31
C ILE A 19 -6.19 -7.65 -5.14
N LEU A 20 -6.62 -6.60 -4.43
CA LEU A 20 -7.58 -6.74 -3.33
C LEU A 20 -8.91 -7.32 -3.82
N ASN A 21 -9.44 -6.81 -4.94
CA ASN A 21 -10.64 -7.35 -5.54
C ASN A 21 -10.49 -8.83 -5.93
N ALA A 22 -9.33 -9.22 -6.46
CA ALA A 22 -9.10 -10.61 -6.81
C ALA A 22 -9.10 -11.54 -5.60
N LEU A 23 -8.43 -11.15 -4.51
CA LEU A 23 -8.40 -11.91 -3.27
C LEU A 23 -9.81 -12.08 -2.65
N GLN A 24 -10.64 -11.03 -2.71
CA GLN A 24 -11.92 -11.00 -2.01
C GLN A 24 -13.10 -11.52 -2.85
N ARG A 25 -13.04 -11.37 -4.18
CA ARG A 25 -14.20 -11.63 -5.06
C ARG A 25 -14.00 -12.73 -6.08
N TYR A 26 -12.76 -13.08 -6.41
CA TYR A 26 -12.46 -14.11 -7.40
C TYR A 26 -12.05 -15.45 -6.78
N ASP A 27 -11.93 -15.52 -5.45
CA ASP A 27 -11.80 -16.80 -4.77
C ASP A 27 -13.12 -17.57 -4.82
N TRP A 28 -13.04 -18.90 -4.96
CA TRP A 28 -14.22 -19.78 -5.00
C TRP A 28 -15.08 -19.63 -3.74
N LEU A 29 -14.48 -19.28 -2.59
CA LEU A 29 -15.16 -19.04 -1.34
C LEU A 29 -16.27 -17.99 -1.47
N TYR A 30 -16.04 -16.94 -2.25
CA TYR A 30 -17.01 -15.86 -2.46
C TYR A 30 -18.29 -16.40 -3.10
N ILE A 31 -18.17 -17.20 -4.16
CA ILE A 31 -19.33 -17.74 -4.86
C ILE A 31 -20.08 -18.73 -3.96
N TRP A 32 -19.35 -19.63 -3.30
CA TRP A 32 -19.97 -20.64 -2.46
C TRP A 32 -20.61 -20.04 -1.21
N SER A 33 -20.06 -18.96 -0.63
CA SER A 33 -20.71 -18.28 0.50
C SER A 33 -22.04 -17.65 0.10
N GLN A 34 -22.15 -17.07 -1.11
CA GLN A 34 -23.42 -16.56 -1.63
C GLN A 34 -24.44 -17.69 -1.82
N ILE A 35 -24.04 -18.78 -2.48
CA ILE A 35 -24.94 -19.93 -2.70
C ILE A 35 -25.45 -20.46 -1.36
N LEU A 36 -24.57 -20.71 -0.39
CA LEU A 36 -25.01 -21.22 0.91
C LEU A 36 -25.91 -20.23 1.65
N SER A 37 -25.62 -18.93 1.55
CA SER A 37 -26.47 -17.88 2.13
C SER A 37 -27.87 -17.86 1.52
N ASP A 38 -28.01 -18.07 0.21
CA ASP A 38 -29.31 -18.11 -0.46
C ASP A 38 -30.21 -19.25 0.03
N PHE A 39 -29.62 -20.30 0.59
CA PHE A 39 -30.31 -21.46 1.15
C PHE A 39 -30.31 -21.52 2.69
N ASP A 40 -29.84 -20.48 3.37
CA ASP A 40 -29.67 -20.44 4.84
C ASP A 40 -28.83 -21.62 5.38
N LEU A 41 -27.81 -22.01 4.62
CA LEU A 41 -26.91 -23.10 4.96
C LEU A 41 -25.62 -22.56 5.60
N ALA A 42 -25.13 -23.25 6.62
CA ALA A 42 -23.88 -22.92 7.27
C ALA A 42 -22.66 -23.20 6.37
N THR A 43 -21.66 -22.34 6.43
CA THR A 43 -20.35 -22.57 5.81
C THR A 43 -19.60 -23.72 6.47
N THR A 44 -18.81 -24.46 5.70
CA THR A 44 -17.95 -25.53 6.23
C THR A 44 -16.70 -25.01 6.95
N GLU A 45 -16.07 -25.84 7.78
CA GLU A 45 -14.78 -25.49 8.42
C GLU A 45 -13.69 -25.14 7.39
N LYS A 46 -13.64 -25.84 6.26
CA LYS A 46 -12.68 -25.55 5.17
C LYS A 46 -12.90 -24.17 4.57
N MET A 47 -14.15 -23.72 4.47
CA MET A 47 -14.49 -22.38 4.00
C MET A 47 -14.05 -21.31 5.01
N GLN A 48 -14.28 -21.56 6.31
CA GLN A 48 -13.81 -20.66 7.37
C GLN A 48 -12.29 -20.54 7.38
N GLN A 49 -11.57 -21.67 7.26
CA GLN A 49 -10.12 -21.68 7.17
C GLN A 49 -9.63 -20.87 5.95
N ARG A 50 -10.30 -21.03 4.80
CA ARG A 50 -9.97 -20.27 3.59
C ARG A 50 -10.22 -18.77 3.77
N GLN A 51 -11.29 -18.39 4.46
CA GLN A 51 -11.57 -16.98 4.77
C GLN A 51 -10.41 -16.37 5.57
N CYS A 52 -9.95 -17.05 6.61
CA CYS A 52 -8.81 -16.61 7.42
C CYS A 52 -7.53 -16.42 6.58
N GLU A 53 -7.26 -17.32 5.64
CA GLU A 53 -6.12 -17.20 4.73
C GLU A 53 -6.24 -15.97 3.82
N ILE A 54 -7.41 -15.73 3.24
CA ILE A 54 -7.67 -14.57 2.38
C ILE A 54 -7.52 -13.28 3.17
N ASP A 55 -8.08 -13.21 4.38
CA ASP A 55 -7.99 -12.04 5.25
C ASP A 55 -6.54 -11.73 5.61
N ALA A 56 -5.74 -12.76 5.95
CA ALA A 56 -4.32 -12.61 6.21
C ALA A 56 -3.54 -12.07 4.99
N LEU A 57 -3.88 -12.52 3.78
CA LEU A 57 -3.28 -12.03 2.54
C LEU A 57 -3.65 -10.57 2.27
N VAL A 58 -4.92 -10.20 2.47
CA VAL A 58 -5.40 -8.82 2.34
C VAL A 58 -4.64 -7.89 3.28
N GLU A 59 -4.51 -8.27 4.55
CA GLU A 59 -3.78 -7.46 5.54
C GLU A 59 -2.29 -7.34 5.19
N ARG A 60 -1.67 -8.41 4.68
CA ARG A 60 -0.28 -8.35 4.21
C ARG A 60 -0.12 -7.39 3.02
N VAL A 61 -1.04 -7.43 2.07
CA VAL A 61 -1.04 -6.53 0.91
C VAL A 61 -1.22 -5.07 1.35
N LYS A 62 -2.14 -4.78 2.28
CA LYS A 62 -2.29 -3.44 2.92
C LYS A 62 -1.02 -2.99 3.62
N ALA A 63 -0.38 -3.85 4.41
CA ALA A 63 0.86 -3.52 5.11
C ALA A 63 2.00 -3.17 4.13
N GLU A 64 2.15 -3.91 3.04
CA GLU A 64 3.18 -3.63 2.03
C GLU A 64 2.93 -2.30 1.31
N ARG A 65 1.67 -1.96 1.01
CA ARG A 65 1.32 -0.65 0.42
C ARG A 65 1.60 0.50 1.39
N ALA A 66 1.28 0.34 2.67
CA ALA A 66 1.57 1.35 3.70
C ALA A 66 3.07 1.62 3.82
N LYS A 67 3.91 0.56 3.86
CA LYS A 67 5.37 0.68 3.87
C LYS A 67 5.93 1.36 2.61
N ALA A 68 5.32 1.13 1.44
CA ALA A 68 5.71 1.83 0.21
C ALA A 68 5.43 3.33 0.31
N GLY A 69 4.24 3.72 0.80
CA GLY A 69 3.90 5.13 1.03
C GLY A 69 4.78 5.82 2.08
N ASP A 70 5.16 5.11 3.15
CA ASP A 70 6.07 5.66 4.17
C ASP A 70 7.50 5.85 3.64
N ARG A 71 7.99 4.95 2.78
CA ARG A 71 9.30 5.10 2.11
C ARG A 71 9.33 6.32 1.19
N ASP A 72 8.27 6.56 0.42
CA ASP A 72 8.18 7.74 -0.44
C ASP A 72 8.13 9.04 0.38
N ARG A 73 7.37 9.06 1.48
CA ARG A 73 7.33 10.22 2.40
C ARG A 73 8.69 10.51 3.03
N LEU A 74 9.44 9.47 3.41
CA LEU A 74 10.79 9.63 3.97
C LEU A 74 11.77 10.17 2.92
N ALA A 75 11.70 9.69 1.67
CA ALA A 75 12.53 10.18 0.56
C ALA A 75 12.23 11.64 0.19
N HIS A 76 10.97 12.08 0.29
CA HIS A 76 10.60 13.48 0.10
C HIS A 76 11.02 14.37 1.28
N LYS A 77 11.09 13.84 2.51
CA LYS A 77 11.53 14.58 3.71
C LYS A 77 13.05 14.78 3.76
N THR A 78 13.84 13.81 3.29
CA THR A 78 15.31 13.94 3.20
C THR A 78 15.76 14.84 2.04
N SER A 79 14.89 15.09 1.06
CA SER A 79 15.16 16.03 -0.04
C SER A 79 14.98 17.52 0.33
N HIS A 80 14.57 17.84 1.57
CA HIS A 80 14.38 19.22 2.04
C HIS A 80 15.37 19.68 3.11
N THR A 81 16.47 18.96 3.32
CA THR A 81 17.62 19.46 4.08
C THR A 81 18.88 19.32 3.24
N CYS A 82 18.99 20.16 2.21
CA CYS A 82 20.26 20.50 1.57
C CYS A 82 20.22 22.01 1.35
N GLY A 83 20.69 22.75 2.35
CA GLY A 83 20.60 24.20 2.36
C GLY A 83 20.93 24.83 3.71
N ASP A 84 21.88 24.27 4.46
CA ASP A 84 22.65 25.08 5.39
C ASP A 84 24.02 25.27 4.73
N GLU A 85 24.20 26.48 4.21
CA GLU A 85 25.48 27.03 3.74
C GLU A 85 26.60 26.69 4.73
N PRO A 86 27.79 26.28 4.27
CA PRO A 86 28.95 26.28 5.15
C PRO A 86 29.19 27.72 5.62
N PRO A 87 29.51 27.96 6.90
CA PRO A 87 29.84 29.31 7.33
C PRO A 87 31.07 29.77 6.55
N PHE A 88 30.86 30.76 5.69
CA PHE A 88 31.91 31.56 5.08
C PHE A 88 32.87 31.99 6.20
N ILE A 89 34.09 31.44 6.20
CA ILE A 89 35.20 32.04 6.94
C ILE A 89 35.52 33.35 6.22
N ARG A 90 34.90 34.45 6.66
CA ARG A 90 35.36 35.80 6.35
C ARG A 90 36.56 36.11 7.22
N LEU A 91 37.71 36.16 6.56
CA LEU A 91 38.81 37.11 6.73
C LEU A 91 38.60 38.16 7.84
N LEU A 92 39.44 38.12 8.87
CA LEU A 92 39.78 39.26 9.72
C LEU A 92 41.30 39.25 9.89
N ASP A 93 41.99 39.97 9.00
CA ASP A 93 43.13 40.80 9.40
C ASP A 93 42.59 42.23 9.47
N PRO A 94 42.89 42.97 10.55
CA PRO A 94 43.93 43.99 10.37
C PRO A 94 44.76 44.29 11.64
N SER A 95 46.08 44.35 11.47
CA SER A 95 46.95 45.55 11.62
C SER A 95 48.36 45.20 12.09
#